data_AF-Q4CMI4-F1
#
_entry.id   AF-Q4CMI4-F1
#
_cell.length_a   1.000
_cell.length_b   1.000
_cell.length_c   1.000
_cell.angle_alpha   90.00
_cell.angle_beta   90.00
_cell.angle_gamma   90.00
#
_symmetry.space_group_name_H-M   'P 1'
#
loop_
_entity.id
_entity.type
_entity.pdbx_description
1 polymer ?
#
loop_
_entity_poly.entity_id
_entity_poly.type
_entity_poly.pdbx_seq_one_letter_code
_entity_poly.pdbx_strand_id
1 'polypeptide(L)'
;EKHLGIEKKERRLPRKSVYFRQQPPTIRFAIGIAFVVLLVIYLPLQSALVAYLGWGRTQRIIFASILIAVLVALPLMALPVSCLERRETQREEDDCGGTERPSAGDEVANERAAAGGPPKKVETDVDYIAPQYQTTFLQNLKTLKLWAFLCSFFCIAGSGFVIIYNASFLYAALADEEVDNAIKTLLTVLNGVGSAAGRLLMSYFEVWSQKRKAEDRVSIVVSVYLADVFVILSLVLFLVVPRAALPLPYLLCAIGNGFSAASLVLVSRTVFAKDPAKHYNFIFLALVSSTVFLNRLLYGEWYTREARRRGVDVCLDCACVQLPLLVMLGFNVTAFISNAYVHWEYVKFNRQVLDERRRLFEEQQEGGGLWA
;
A
#
# COMPACT_ATOMS: atom_id res chain seq x y z
N GLU A 1 14.69 20.72 -9.35
CA GLU A 1 15.97 21.03 -8.68
C GLU A 1 17.12 21.40 -9.62
N LYS A 2 17.19 20.87 -10.85
CA LYS A 2 18.28 21.20 -11.79
C LYS A 2 18.42 22.69 -12.12
N HIS A 3 17.33 23.46 -12.12
CA HIS A 3 17.34 24.91 -12.38
C HIS A 3 17.61 25.79 -11.15
N LEU A 4 17.78 25.19 -9.96
CA LEU A 4 18.08 25.95 -8.74
C LEU A 4 19.60 26.12 -8.63
N GLY A 5 20.04 27.36 -8.42
CA GLY A 5 21.44 27.66 -8.05
C GLY A 5 21.85 26.89 -6.80
N ILE A 6 23.16 26.65 -6.66
CA ILE A 6 23.77 25.83 -5.60
C ILE A 6 23.31 26.29 -4.21
N GLU A 7 23.32 27.60 -3.95
CA GLU A 7 22.89 28.19 -2.67
C GLU A 7 21.42 27.87 -2.33
N LYS A 8 20.52 27.87 -3.32
CA LYS A 8 19.09 27.51 -3.09
C LYS A 8 18.92 26.03 -2.79
N LYS A 9 19.80 25.15 -3.30
CA LYS A 9 19.79 23.73 -2.95
C LYS A 9 20.28 23.54 -1.53
N GLU A 10 21.38 24.18 -1.15
CA GLU A 10 21.93 24.12 0.21
C GLU A 10 20.92 24.62 1.24
N ARG A 11 20.26 25.76 1.02
CA ARG A 11 19.20 26.24 1.94
C ARG A 11 18.01 25.27 2.09
N ARG A 12 17.74 24.42 1.10
CA ARG A 12 16.61 23.47 1.13
C ARG A 12 16.98 22.13 1.74
N LEU A 13 18.24 21.72 1.74
CA LEU A 13 18.70 20.45 2.31
C LEU A 13 18.34 20.33 3.81
N PRO A 14 18.64 21.31 4.69
CA PRO A 14 18.24 21.26 6.10
C PRO A 14 16.73 21.23 6.29
N ARG A 15 15.98 21.90 5.41
CA ARG A 15 14.52 21.94 5.51
C ARG A 15 13.87 20.59 5.17
N LYS A 16 14.52 19.76 4.34
CA LYS A 16 14.03 18.39 4.05
C LYS A 16 14.06 17.50 5.29
N SER A 17 15.13 17.54 6.08
CA SER A 17 15.21 16.74 7.32
C SER A 17 14.14 17.15 8.34
N VAL A 18 13.79 18.44 8.42
CA VAL A 18 12.66 18.92 9.23
C VAL A 18 11.32 18.35 8.74
N TYR A 19 11.08 18.30 7.42
CA TYR A 19 9.86 17.69 6.88
C TYR A 19 9.75 16.19 7.19
N PHE A 20 10.87 15.45 7.18
CA PHE A 20 10.88 14.05 7.59
C PHE A 20 10.64 13.85 9.09
N ARG A 21 10.80 14.90 9.91
CA ARG A 21 10.56 14.88 11.37
C ARG A 21 9.16 15.33 11.78
N GLN A 22 8.35 15.87 10.89
CA GLN A 22 7.00 16.33 11.25
C GLN A 22 6.18 15.17 11.81
N GLN A 23 5.83 15.25 13.09
CA GLN A 23 4.91 14.30 13.72
C GLN A 23 3.48 14.73 13.42
N PRO A 24 2.62 13.84 12.88
CA PRO A 24 1.22 14.15 12.71
C PRO A 24 0.54 14.29 14.08
N PRO A 25 -0.58 15.05 14.19
CA PRO A 25 -1.36 15.16 15.41
C PRO A 25 -1.87 13.77 15.84
N THR A 26 -1.20 13.19 16.84
CA THR A 26 -1.34 11.78 17.22
C THR A 26 -2.75 11.41 17.66
N ILE A 27 -3.43 12.28 18.39
CA ILE A 27 -4.79 12.05 18.91
C ILE A 27 -5.80 11.99 17.75
N ARG A 28 -5.79 12.97 16.85
CA ARG A 28 -6.68 12.97 15.67
C ARG A 28 -6.47 11.74 14.80
N PHE A 29 -5.20 11.35 14.61
CA PHE A 29 -4.85 10.15 13.86
C PHE A 29 -5.37 8.88 14.54
N ALA A 30 -5.21 8.75 15.87
CA ALA A 30 -5.72 7.61 16.63
C ALA A 30 -7.25 7.49 16.57
N ILE A 31 -7.96 8.61 16.70
CA ILE A 31 -9.43 8.65 16.55
C ILE A 31 -9.84 8.22 15.14
N GLY A 32 -9.15 8.72 14.10
CA GLY A 32 -9.41 8.31 12.71
C GLY A 32 -9.22 6.81 12.49
N ILE A 33 -8.15 6.22 13.03
CA ILE A 33 -7.95 4.78 13.00
C ILE A 33 -9.08 4.04 13.72
N ALA A 34 -9.52 4.52 14.89
CA ALA A 34 -10.61 3.89 15.62
C ALA A 34 -11.92 3.85 14.82
N PHE A 35 -12.27 4.94 14.13
CA PHE A 35 -13.42 4.97 13.23
C PHE A 35 -13.28 4.00 12.06
N VAL A 36 -12.10 3.93 11.44
CA VAL A 36 -11.87 3.00 10.33
C VAL A 36 -11.98 1.55 10.80
N VAL A 37 -11.38 1.20 11.95
CA VAL A 37 -11.50 -0.15 12.54
C VAL A 37 -12.96 -0.48 12.86
N LEU A 38 -13.70 0.47 13.45
CA LEU A 38 -15.12 0.32 13.72
C LEU A 38 -15.90 0.01 12.43
N LEU A 39 -15.70 0.78 11.35
CA LEU A 39 -16.39 0.58 10.07
C LEU A 39 -15.99 -0.73 9.38
N VAL A 40 -14.71 -1.11 9.44
CA VAL A 40 -14.18 -2.37 8.90
C VAL A 40 -14.84 -3.58 9.57
N ILE A 41 -15.18 -3.51 10.85
CA ILE A 41 -15.86 -4.60 11.56
C ILE A 41 -17.39 -4.50 11.39
N TYR A 42 -17.93 -3.30 11.56
CA TYR A 42 -19.36 -3.06 11.61
C TYR A 42 -20.04 -3.33 10.26
N LEU A 43 -19.50 -2.80 9.16
CA LEU A 43 -20.13 -2.90 7.85
C LEU A 43 -20.28 -4.35 7.37
N PRO A 44 -19.24 -5.20 7.36
CA PRO A 44 -19.40 -6.59 6.92
C PRO A 44 -20.31 -7.37 7.85
N LEU A 45 -20.24 -7.13 9.17
CA LEU A 45 -21.07 -7.82 10.15
C LEU A 45 -22.55 -7.54 9.90
N GLN A 46 -22.96 -6.27 9.78
CA GLN A 46 -24.37 -5.96 9.49
C GLN A 46 -24.83 -6.55 8.15
N SER A 47 -23.99 -6.50 7.11
CA SER A 47 -24.37 -6.98 5.77
C SER A 47 -24.48 -8.49 5.75
N ALA A 48 -23.60 -9.20 6.46
CA ALA A 48 -23.66 -10.65 6.59
C ALA A 48 -24.89 -11.08 7.39
N LEU A 49 -25.20 -10.39 8.51
CA LEU A 49 -26.41 -10.67 9.29
C LEU A 49 -27.69 -10.48 8.47
N VAL A 50 -27.75 -9.41 7.67
CA VAL A 50 -28.92 -9.15 6.79
C VAL A 50 -29.01 -10.19 5.67
N ALA A 51 -27.88 -10.59 5.07
CA ALA A 51 -27.87 -11.55 3.97
C ALA A 51 -28.15 -12.99 4.39
N TYR A 52 -27.61 -13.44 5.52
CA TYR A 52 -27.70 -14.85 5.94
C TYR A 52 -28.80 -15.13 6.95
N LEU A 53 -29.16 -14.19 7.83
CA LEU A 53 -30.20 -14.39 8.85
C LEU A 53 -31.54 -13.76 8.47
N GLY A 54 -31.64 -13.11 7.30
CA GLY A 54 -32.89 -12.54 6.80
C GLY A 54 -33.51 -11.50 7.74
N TRP A 55 -32.68 -10.74 8.48
CA TRP A 55 -33.17 -9.79 9.48
C TRP A 55 -34.15 -8.76 8.90
N GLY A 56 -35.23 -8.54 9.65
CA GLY A 56 -36.38 -7.74 9.26
C GLY A 56 -36.13 -6.24 9.23
N ARG A 57 -37.20 -5.48 8.97
CA ARG A 57 -37.16 -4.02 8.78
C ARG A 57 -36.61 -3.27 10.00
N THR A 58 -36.98 -3.70 11.20
CA THR A 58 -36.58 -3.04 12.45
C THR A 58 -35.07 -3.09 12.66
N GLN A 59 -34.45 -4.26 12.48
CA GLN A 59 -33.00 -4.39 12.60
C GLN A 59 -32.26 -3.57 11.55
N ARG A 60 -32.78 -3.52 10.31
CA ARG A 60 -32.21 -2.69 9.23
C ARG A 60 -32.23 -1.20 9.58
N ILE A 61 -33.31 -0.72 10.21
CA ILE A 61 -33.42 0.67 10.68
C ILE A 61 -32.39 0.96 11.78
N ILE A 62 -32.24 0.06 12.75
CA ILE A 62 -31.25 0.20 13.83
C ILE A 62 -29.83 0.25 13.24
N PHE A 63 -29.52 -0.62 12.29
CA PHE A 63 -28.21 -0.64 11.67
C PHE A 63 -27.91 0.63 10.86
N ALA A 64 -28.91 1.12 10.11
CA ALA A 64 -28.79 2.34 9.35
C ALA A 64 -28.62 3.57 10.26
N SER A 65 -29.35 3.65 11.38
CA SER A 65 -29.22 4.78 12.31
C SER A 65 -27.85 4.85 12.97
N ILE A 66 -27.30 3.70 13.39
CA ILE A 66 -25.93 3.59 13.91
C ILE A 66 -24.91 4.04 12.84
N LEU A 67 -25.06 3.56 11.60
CA LEU A 67 -24.15 3.95 10.51
C LEU A 67 -24.21 5.45 10.23
N ILE A 68 -25.40 6.04 10.17
CA ILE A 68 -25.57 7.49 9.98
C ILE A 68 -24.90 8.26 11.12
N ALA A 69 -25.10 7.84 12.37
CA ALA A 69 -24.47 8.47 13.52
C ALA A 69 -22.92 8.43 13.44
N VAL A 70 -22.35 7.29 13.05
CA VAL A 70 -20.89 7.14 12.83
C VAL A 70 -20.42 8.03 11.68
N LEU A 71 -21.13 8.07 10.56
CA LEU A 71 -20.78 8.91 9.41
C LEU A 71 -20.90 10.41 9.70
N VAL A 72 -21.86 10.82 10.53
CA VAL A 72 -21.99 12.21 11.01
C VAL A 72 -20.89 12.55 12.01
N ALA A 73 -20.42 11.59 12.80
CA ALA A 73 -19.31 11.81 13.72
C ALA A 73 -17.94 11.98 13.01
N LEU A 74 -17.76 11.41 11.81
CA LEU A 74 -16.53 11.57 11.02
C LEU A 74 -16.18 13.04 10.72
N PRO A 75 -17.01 13.87 10.09
CA PRO A 75 -16.65 15.26 9.81
C PRO A 75 -16.44 16.09 11.09
N LEU A 76 -17.05 15.73 12.21
CA LEU A 76 -16.82 16.41 13.49
C LEU A 76 -15.36 16.31 13.94
N MET A 77 -14.62 15.29 13.50
CA MET A 77 -13.18 15.15 13.78
C MET A 77 -12.32 16.17 13.02
N ALA A 78 -12.80 16.68 11.89
CA ALA A 78 -12.10 17.67 11.07
C ALA A 78 -12.29 19.09 11.62
N LEU A 79 -13.19 19.28 12.59
CA LEU A 79 -13.37 20.57 13.23
C LEU A 79 -12.11 20.93 14.02
N PRO A 80 -11.64 22.20 13.91
CA PRO A 80 -10.47 22.70 14.62
C PRO A 80 -10.81 22.93 16.10
N VAL A 81 -11.10 21.85 16.83
CA VAL A 81 -11.33 21.90 18.28
C VAL A 81 -9.98 21.86 18.98
N SER A 82 -9.67 22.88 19.78
CA SER A 82 -8.38 23.04 20.45
C SER A 82 -7.98 21.86 21.33
N CYS A 83 -8.96 21.13 21.89
CA CYS A 83 -8.72 19.92 22.68
C CYS A 83 -8.08 18.77 21.89
N LEU A 84 -8.23 18.76 20.56
CA LEU A 84 -7.64 17.73 19.69
C LEU A 84 -6.24 18.11 19.17
N GLU A 85 -5.83 19.37 19.34
CA GLU A 85 -4.53 19.89 18.86
C GLU A 85 -3.47 19.92 19.96
N ARG A 86 -3.88 19.91 21.23
CA ARG A 86 -3.03 20.39 22.32
C ARG A 86 -2.45 19.28 23.18
N ARG A 87 -1.26 18.79 22.79
CA ARG A 87 -0.27 18.33 23.79
C ARG A 87 1.20 18.59 23.46
N GLU A 88 1.56 19.29 22.38
CA GLU A 88 2.98 19.58 22.08
C GLU A 88 3.42 21.02 22.30
N THR A 89 2.51 22.00 22.45
CA THR A 89 2.93 23.36 22.82
C THR A 89 3.56 23.45 24.22
N GLN A 90 3.45 22.41 25.05
CA GLN A 90 4.14 22.36 26.35
C GLN A 90 5.58 21.83 26.29
N ARG A 91 6.05 21.30 25.15
CA ARG A 91 7.41 20.74 25.07
C ARG A 91 8.43 21.63 24.35
N GLU A 92 7.97 22.60 23.56
CA GLU A 92 8.86 23.60 22.93
C GLU A 92 9.12 24.83 23.81
N GLU A 93 8.29 25.12 24.83
CA GLU A 93 8.55 26.25 25.74
C GLU A 93 9.59 25.93 26.84
N ASP A 94 9.84 24.65 27.17
CA ASP A 94 10.78 24.28 28.23
C ASP A 94 12.26 24.21 27.76
N ASP A 95 12.53 24.23 26.45
CA ASP A 95 13.91 24.16 25.92
C ASP A 95 14.47 25.52 25.46
N CYS A 96 13.75 26.62 25.74
CA CYS A 96 14.20 27.98 25.43
C CYS A 96 14.04 28.96 26.60
N GLY A 97 14.00 28.45 27.84
CA GLY A 97 13.82 29.22 29.07
C GLY A 97 15.04 29.25 29.99
N GLY A 98 16.25 29.47 29.45
CA GLY A 98 17.50 29.51 30.24
C GLY A 98 18.35 30.75 29.94
N THR A 99 17.75 31.94 29.88
CA THR A 99 18.50 33.20 29.75
C THR A 99 18.83 33.75 31.14
N GLU A 100 19.69 33.07 31.90
CA GLU A 100 20.27 33.66 33.10
C GLU A 100 21.59 34.36 32.75
N ARG A 101 21.64 35.63 33.17
CA ARG A 101 22.70 36.61 32.90
C ARG A 101 24.03 36.20 33.55
N PRO A 102 25.18 36.59 32.96
CA PRO A 102 26.48 36.10 33.38
C PRO A 102 26.99 36.84 34.62
N SER A 103 27.20 36.10 35.71
CA SER A 103 28.08 36.54 36.79
C SER A 103 29.52 36.18 36.43
N ALA A 104 30.33 37.22 36.30
CA ALA A 104 31.78 37.15 36.23
C ALA A 104 32.33 36.71 37.59
N GLY A 105 33.19 35.70 37.60
CA GLY A 105 33.93 35.31 38.80
C GLY A 105 34.35 33.84 38.77
N ASP A 106 35.63 33.66 38.47
CA ASP A 106 36.48 32.55 38.93
C ASP A 106 36.55 31.25 38.11
N GLU A 107 37.73 31.14 37.48
CA GLU A 107 38.56 29.93 37.41
C GLU A 107 38.24 28.86 36.34
N VAL A 108 38.63 29.24 35.12
CA VAL A 108 39.49 28.60 34.07
C VAL A 108 40.09 27.18 34.31
N ALA A 109 39.64 26.34 35.24
CA ALA A 109 40.27 25.04 35.46
C ALA A 109 39.32 23.93 35.96
N ASN A 110 38.29 23.53 35.18
CA ASN A 110 38.01 22.08 35.01
C ASN A 110 36.98 21.60 33.95
N GLU A 111 36.38 22.44 33.10
CA GLU A 111 35.39 21.93 32.12
C GLU A 111 35.77 22.18 30.65
N ARG A 112 37.04 21.93 30.31
CA ARG A 112 37.39 21.63 28.92
C ARG A 112 37.03 20.19 28.60
N ALA A 113 35.82 20.07 28.05
CA ALA A 113 35.51 19.15 26.96
C ALA A 113 35.44 17.64 27.30
N ALA A 114 34.50 17.27 28.17
CA ALA A 114 33.77 16.00 28.03
C ALA A 114 32.75 16.03 26.86
N ALA A 115 32.95 16.91 25.87
CA ALA A 115 32.19 16.95 24.62
C ALA A 115 32.78 16.02 23.54
N GLY A 116 33.64 15.07 23.93
CA GLY A 116 34.23 14.04 23.07
C GLY A 116 33.33 12.81 22.86
N GLY A 117 32.00 12.95 22.92
CA GLY A 117 31.13 11.92 22.36
C GLY A 117 31.45 11.78 20.87
N PRO A 118 31.54 10.57 20.29
CA PRO A 118 31.83 10.43 18.87
C PRO A 118 30.84 11.32 18.09
N PRO A 119 31.30 12.00 17.03
CA PRO A 119 30.45 12.93 16.29
C PRO A 119 29.14 12.22 16.01
N LYS A 120 28.02 12.80 16.48
CA LYS A 120 26.68 12.28 16.18
C LYS A 120 26.68 12.01 14.69
N LYS A 121 26.64 10.73 14.30
CA LYS A 121 26.66 10.31 12.90
C LYS A 121 25.66 11.21 12.19
N VAL A 122 26.12 12.05 11.26
CA VAL A 122 25.23 12.98 10.57
C VAL A 122 24.35 12.10 9.69
N GLU A 123 23.18 11.73 10.21
CA GLU A 123 22.21 10.91 9.51
C GLU A 123 21.74 11.71 8.30
N THR A 124 22.01 11.18 7.11
CA THR A 124 21.63 11.83 5.86
C THR A 124 20.39 11.15 5.28
N ASP A 125 19.75 11.78 4.28
CA ASP A 125 18.64 11.19 3.50
C ASP A 125 18.98 9.76 3.01
N VAL A 126 20.27 9.47 2.81
CA VAL A 126 20.81 8.18 2.36
C VAL A 126 20.60 7.04 3.39
N ASP A 127 20.55 7.36 4.68
CA ASP A 127 20.24 6.40 5.76
C ASP A 127 18.74 6.10 5.84
N TYR A 128 17.91 7.07 5.48
CA TYR A 128 16.44 6.97 5.53
C TYR A 128 15.83 6.41 4.24
N ILE A 129 16.47 6.59 3.09
CA ILE A 129 15.91 6.21 1.78
C ILE A 129 16.59 4.94 1.25
N ALA A 130 15.78 3.93 0.93
CA ALA A 130 16.26 2.71 0.28
C ALA A 130 16.97 3.04 -1.05
N PRO A 131 18.01 2.29 -1.46
CA PRO A 131 18.66 2.52 -2.75
C PRO A 131 17.65 2.51 -3.90
N GLN A 132 17.76 3.48 -4.80
CA GLN A 132 16.82 3.68 -5.91
C GLN A 132 17.58 3.63 -7.23
N TYR A 133 16.95 3.10 -8.28
CA TYR A 133 17.53 3.13 -9.62
C TYR A 133 17.67 4.58 -10.10
N GLN A 134 18.90 4.94 -10.48
CA GLN A 134 19.25 6.26 -11.00
C GLN A 134 19.09 6.37 -12.53
N THR A 135 18.53 5.35 -13.18
CA THR A 135 18.26 5.33 -14.62
C THR A 135 17.00 6.12 -14.96
N THR A 136 16.97 6.73 -16.15
CA THR A 136 15.78 7.46 -16.63
C THR A 136 14.68 6.50 -17.10
N PHE A 137 13.45 7.01 -17.24
CA PHE A 137 12.35 6.19 -17.75
C PHE A 137 12.65 5.57 -19.13
N LEU A 138 13.19 6.35 -20.08
CA LEU A 138 13.53 5.84 -21.42
C LEU A 138 14.59 4.73 -21.38
N GLN A 139 15.51 4.77 -20.42
CA GLN A 139 16.48 3.69 -20.21
C GLN A 139 15.80 2.45 -19.64
N ASN A 140 14.93 2.63 -18.63
CA ASN A 140 14.20 1.51 -18.02
C ASN A 140 13.20 0.85 -18.97
N LEU A 141 12.70 1.56 -20.00
CA LEU A 141 11.85 0.96 -21.04
C LEU A 141 12.54 -0.18 -21.79
N LYS A 142 13.88 -0.19 -21.81
CA LYS A 142 14.70 -1.26 -22.41
C LYS A 142 15.06 -2.37 -21.41
N THR A 143 14.62 -2.28 -20.16
CA THR A 143 15.00 -3.22 -19.11
C THR A 143 13.87 -4.20 -18.81
N LEU A 144 14.21 -5.48 -18.62
CA LEU A 144 13.22 -6.53 -18.33
C LEU A 144 12.46 -6.26 -17.03
N LYS A 145 13.09 -5.64 -16.02
CA LYS A 145 12.47 -5.30 -14.72
C LYS A 145 11.22 -4.43 -14.83
N LEU A 146 11.20 -3.45 -15.75
CA LEU A 146 10.03 -2.57 -15.90
C LEU A 146 8.86 -3.32 -16.53
N TRP A 147 9.14 -4.15 -17.54
CA TRP A 147 8.15 -5.02 -18.17
C TRP A 147 7.65 -6.13 -17.23
N ALA A 148 8.51 -6.65 -16.36
CA ALA A 148 8.14 -7.58 -15.31
C ALA A 148 7.16 -6.94 -14.30
N PHE A 149 7.43 -5.70 -13.85
CA PHE A 149 6.46 -4.95 -13.05
C PHE A 149 5.13 -4.73 -13.78
N LEU A 150 5.18 -4.30 -15.04
CA LEU A 150 3.98 -4.11 -15.86
C LEU A 150 3.16 -5.40 -15.96
N CYS A 151 3.81 -6.53 -16.29
CA CYS A 151 3.17 -7.84 -16.40
C CYS A 151 2.55 -8.29 -15.07
N SER A 152 3.27 -8.06 -13.96
CA SER A 152 2.78 -8.44 -12.63
C SER A 152 1.50 -7.67 -12.27
N PHE A 153 1.50 -6.35 -12.44
CA PHE A 153 0.29 -5.55 -12.20
C PHE A 153 -0.83 -5.83 -13.19
N PHE A 154 -0.53 -6.19 -14.44
CA PHE A 154 -1.52 -6.62 -15.42
C PHE A 154 -2.29 -7.85 -14.93
N CYS A 155 -1.58 -8.87 -14.43
CA CYS A 155 -2.17 -10.11 -13.95
C CYS A 155 -2.96 -9.90 -12.65
N ILE A 156 -2.34 -9.26 -11.66
CA ILE A 156 -2.92 -9.04 -10.33
C ILE A 156 -4.16 -8.16 -10.43
N ALA A 157 -4.03 -6.97 -11.02
CA ALA A 157 -5.15 -6.03 -11.11
C ALA A 157 -6.24 -6.53 -12.05
N GLY A 158 -5.86 -7.12 -13.19
CA GLY A 158 -6.82 -7.65 -14.15
C GLY A 158 -7.70 -8.76 -13.58
N SER A 159 -7.10 -9.67 -12.82
CA SER A 159 -7.86 -10.72 -12.12
C SER A 159 -8.76 -10.12 -11.05
N GLY A 160 -8.26 -9.15 -10.30
CA GLY A 160 -9.05 -8.39 -9.34
C GLY A 160 -10.25 -7.69 -9.99
N PHE A 161 -10.06 -7.06 -11.14
CA PHE A 161 -11.13 -6.37 -11.87
C PHE A 161 -12.19 -7.32 -12.42
N VAL A 162 -11.79 -8.47 -12.97
CA VAL A 162 -12.75 -9.49 -13.40
C VAL A 162 -13.65 -9.92 -12.23
N ILE A 163 -13.05 -10.22 -11.08
CA ILE A 163 -13.78 -10.65 -9.89
C ILE A 163 -14.68 -9.52 -9.34
N ILE A 164 -14.13 -8.32 -9.18
CA ILE A 164 -14.82 -7.20 -8.52
C ILE A 164 -15.93 -6.62 -9.40
N TYR A 165 -15.66 -6.39 -10.69
CA TYR A 165 -16.64 -5.77 -11.59
C TYR A 165 -17.77 -6.72 -11.98
N ASN A 166 -17.51 -8.03 -12.01
CA ASN A 166 -18.52 -9.04 -12.35
C ASN A 166 -18.95 -9.86 -11.14
N ALA A 167 -18.81 -9.31 -9.92
CA ALA A 167 -19.04 -10.04 -8.67
C ALA A 167 -20.38 -10.78 -8.64
N SER A 168 -21.46 -10.15 -9.12
CA SER A 168 -22.79 -10.76 -9.16
C SER A 168 -22.87 -11.93 -10.14
N PHE A 169 -22.33 -11.79 -11.35
CA PHE A 169 -22.34 -12.85 -12.36
C PHE A 169 -21.44 -14.02 -11.98
N LEU A 170 -20.26 -13.71 -11.43
CA LEU A 170 -19.34 -14.71 -10.92
C LEU A 170 -19.95 -15.49 -9.77
N TYR A 171 -20.55 -14.80 -8.80
CA TYR A 171 -21.23 -15.46 -7.67
C TYR A 171 -22.41 -16.29 -8.15
N ALA A 172 -23.25 -15.76 -9.04
CA ALA A 172 -24.41 -16.47 -9.59
C ALA A 172 -23.99 -17.79 -10.26
N ALA A 173 -22.97 -17.73 -11.11
CA ALA A 173 -22.45 -18.88 -11.84
C ALA A 173 -21.80 -19.94 -10.96
N LEU A 174 -21.24 -19.57 -9.80
CA LEU A 174 -20.64 -20.51 -8.87
C LEU A 174 -21.62 -21.01 -7.81
N ALA A 175 -22.69 -20.27 -7.54
CA ALA A 175 -23.75 -20.65 -6.61
C ALA A 175 -24.88 -21.45 -7.27
N ASP A 176 -24.94 -21.45 -8.61
CA ASP A 176 -26.04 -22.01 -9.41
C ASP A 176 -27.41 -21.39 -9.07
N GLU A 177 -27.40 -20.09 -8.74
CA GLU A 177 -28.60 -19.37 -8.32
C GLU A 177 -28.48 -17.87 -8.63
N GLU A 178 -29.61 -17.21 -8.87
CA GLU A 178 -29.64 -15.76 -9.00
C GLU A 178 -29.26 -15.07 -7.69
N VAL A 179 -28.48 -14.00 -7.79
CA VAL A 179 -28.00 -13.26 -6.61
C VAL A 179 -29.03 -12.23 -6.20
N ASP A 180 -29.54 -12.38 -4.97
CA ASP A 180 -30.45 -11.43 -4.36
C ASP A 180 -29.76 -10.08 -4.02
N ASN A 181 -30.55 -9.07 -3.67
CA ASN A 181 -30.01 -7.74 -3.37
C ASN A 181 -29.19 -7.72 -2.07
N ALA A 182 -29.44 -8.63 -1.13
CA ALA A 182 -28.71 -8.68 0.13
C ALA A 182 -27.27 -9.16 -0.09
N ILE A 183 -27.07 -10.22 -0.89
CA ILE A 183 -25.74 -10.71 -1.27
C ILE A 183 -25.02 -9.69 -2.15
N LYS A 184 -25.68 -9.04 -3.11
CA LYS A 184 -25.07 -7.93 -3.90
C LYS A 184 -24.54 -6.81 -3.01
N THR A 185 -25.33 -6.44 -1.99
CA THR A 185 -24.94 -5.43 -1.00
C THR A 185 -23.74 -5.92 -0.17
N LEU A 186 -23.78 -7.17 0.30
CA LEU A 186 -22.68 -7.79 1.03
C LEU A 186 -21.38 -7.79 0.20
N LEU A 187 -21.42 -8.20 -1.06
CA LEU A 187 -20.25 -8.19 -1.95
C LEU A 187 -19.70 -6.76 -2.11
N THR A 188 -20.56 -5.76 -2.30
CA THR A 188 -20.13 -4.36 -2.37
C THR A 188 -19.43 -3.90 -1.09
N VAL A 189 -19.97 -4.27 0.07
CA VAL A 189 -19.39 -3.96 1.38
C VAL A 189 -18.07 -4.69 1.59
N LEU A 190 -17.97 -5.97 1.25
CA LEU A 190 -16.74 -6.74 1.33
C LEU A 190 -15.66 -6.18 0.41
N ASN A 191 -16.02 -5.67 -0.76
CA ASN A 191 -15.07 -4.99 -1.64
C ASN A 191 -14.51 -3.72 -1.00
N GLY A 192 -15.40 -2.85 -0.51
CA GLY A 192 -14.99 -1.59 0.13
C GLY A 192 -14.12 -1.83 1.37
N VAL A 193 -14.58 -2.71 2.26
CA VAL A 193 -13.88 -3.04 3.51
C VAL A 193 -12.59 -3.81 3.24
N GLY A 194 -12.62 -4.82 2.37
CA GLY A 194 -11.44 -5.56 1.97
C GLY A 194 -10.38 -4.65 1.36
N SER A 195 -10.77 -3.76 0.44
CA SER A 195 -9.84 -2.78 -0.15
C SER A 195 -9.24 -1.84 0.89
N ALA A 196 -10.03 -1.34 1.84
CA ALA A 196 -9.55 -0.51 2.93
C ALA A 196 -8.56 -1.29 3.84
N ALA A 197 -8.91 -2.51 4.23
CA ALA A 197 -8.07 -3.38 5.06
C ALA A 197 -6.75 -3.71 4.34
N GLY A 198 -6.78 -4.00 3.04
CA GLY A 198 -5.59 -4.24 2.22
C GLY A 198 -4.65 -3.03 2.18
N ARG A 199 -5.19 -1.81 2.05
CA ARG A 199 -4.40 -0.57 2.10
C ARG A 199 -3.74 -0.37 3.45
N LEU A 200 -4.48 -0.57 4.55
CA LEU A 200 -3.94 -0.46 5.91
C LEU A 200 -2.86 -1.52 6.18
N LEU A 201 -3.08 -2.75 5.72
CA LEU A 201 -2.10 -3.83 5.84
C LEU A 201 -0.81 -3.49 5.09
N MET A 202 -0.91 -2.88 3.91
CA MET A 202 0.25 -2.39 3.16
C MET A 202 0.97 -1.24 3.89
N SER A 203 0.23 -0.29 4.46
CA SER A 203 0.81 0.79 5.28
C SER A 203 1.52 0.24 6.53
N TYR A 204 0.92 -0.75 7.20
CA TYR A 204 1.56 -1.42 8.33
C TYR A 204 2.84 -2.15 7.88
N PHE A 205 2.79 -2.85 6.75
CA PHE A 205 3.95 -3.52 6.16
C PHE A 205 5.06 -2.54 5.79
N GLU A 206 4.74 -1.37 5.24
CA GLU A 206 5.70 -0.29 4.98
C GLU A 206 6.37 0.15 6.28
N VAL A 207 5.60 0.46 7.31
CA VAL A 207 6.15 0.93 8.60
C VAL A 207 7.05 -0.14 9.23
N TRP A 208 6.60 -1.40 9.23
CA TRP A 208 7.36 -2.52 9.78
C TRP A 208 8.65 -2.83 9.00
N SER A 209 8.62 -2.74 7.67
CA SER A 209 9.77 -3.04 6.82
C SER A 209 10.77 -1.89 6.75
N GLN A 210 10.30 -0.64 6.72
CA GLN A 210 11.14 0.55 6.51
C GLN A 210 11.70 1.18 7.79
N LYS A 211 11.13 0.89 8.98
CA LYS A 211 11.71 1.36 10.25
C LYS A 211 13.07 0.76 10.59
N ARG A 212 13.47 -0.30 9.90
CA ARG A 212 14.76 -0.98 10.10
C ARG A 212 15.91 -0.16 9.50
N LYS A 213 17.14 -0.43 9.95
CA LYS A 213 18.35 0.08 9.29
C LYS A 213 18.34 -0.33 7.82
N ALA A 214 18.85 0.52 6.93
CA ALA A 214 18.80 0.30 5.48
C ALA A 214 19.30 -1.09 5.03
N GLU A 215 20.28 -1.66 5.74
CA GLU A 215 20.83 -3.00 5.52
C GLU A 215 19.89 -4.16 5.89
N ASP A 216 19.03 -3.97 6.91
CA ASP A 216 18.10 -4.97 7.41
C ASP A 216 16.68 -4.81 6.84
N ARG A 217 16.48 -3.85 5.92
CA ARG A 217 15.17 -3.58 5.33
C ARG A 217 14.74 -4.69 4.40
N VAL A 218 13.52 -5.15 4.60
CA VAL A 218 12.84 -5.97 3.61
C VAL A 218 12.56 -5.11 2.38
N SER A 219 12.93 -5.60 1.20
CA SER A 219 12.64 -4.94 -0.06
C SER A 219 11.16 -4.65 -0.21
N ILE A 220 10.79 -3.40 -0.51
CA ILE A 220 9.39 -3.02 -0.69
C ILE A 220 8.74 -3.77 -1.86
N VAL A 221 9.51 -4.31 -2.79
CA VAL A 221 9.01 -5.14 -3.91
C VAL A 221 8.27 -6.39 -3.40
N VAL A 222 8.62 -6.89 -2.20
CA VAL A 222 7.90 -8.00 -1.55
C VAL A 222 6.41 -7.68 -1.39
N SER A 223 6.03 -6.41 -1.29
CA SER A 223 4.62 -6.02 -1.25
C SER A 223 3.82 -6.45 -2.50
N VAL A 224 4.43 -6.43 -3.68
CA VAL A 224 3.75 -6.88 -4.92
C VAL A 224 3.53 -8.38 -4.86
N TYR A 225 4.52 -9.12 -4.35
CA TYR A 225 4.42 -10.57 -4.11
C TYR A 225 3.30 -10.92 -3.12
N LEU A 226 3.20 -10.20 -2.00
CA LEU A 226 2.12 -10.41 -1.04
C LEU A 226 0.74 -10.15 -1.66
N ALA A 227 0.61 -9.11 -2.48
CA ALA A 227 -0.64 -8.83 -3.17
C ALA A 227 -1.04 -9.94 -4.15
N ASP A 228 -0.05 -10.48 -4.89
CA ASP A 228 -0.23 -11.59 -5.82
C ASP A 228 -0.69 -12.86 -5.10
N VAL A 229 -0.10 -13.18 -3.95
CA VAL A 229 -0.52 -14.31 -3.10
C VAL A 229 -2.00 -14.20 -2.71
N PHE A 230 -2.48 -13.02 -2.31
CA PHE A 230 -3.90 -12.83 -2.00
C PHE A 230 -4.81 -13.15 -3.21
N VAL A 231 -4.41 -12.74 -4.42
CA VAL A 231 -5.18 -13.00 -5.64
C VAL A 231 -5.11 -14.48 -6.04
N ILE A 232 -3.95 -15.13 -5.97
CA ILE A 232 -3.80 -16.56 -6.22
C ILE A 232 -4.67 -17.37 -5.24
N LEU A 233 -4.59 -17.08 -3.94
CA LEU A 233 -5.40 -17.75 -2.93
C LEU A 233 -6.90 -17.54 -3.19
N SER A 234 -7.29 -16.32 -3.57
CA SER A 234 -8.67 -16.03 -3.95
C SER A 234 -9.13 -16.87 -5.14
N LEU A 235 -8.34 -16.93 -6.22
CA LEU A 235 -8.66 -17.71 -7.41
C LEU A 235 -8.75 -19.21 -7.12
N VAL A 236 -7.81 -19.76 -6.35
CA VAL A 236 -7.84 -21.16 -5.91
C VAL A 236 -9.09 -21.43 -5.09
N LEU A 237 -9.43 -20.55 -4.15
CA LEU A 237 -10.62 -20.72 -3.33
C LEU A 237 -11.90 -20.61 -4.16
N PHE A 238 -12.03 -19.67 -5.12
CA PHE A 238 -13.19 -19.63 -6.03
C PHE A 238 -13.39 -20.93 -6.81
N LEU A 239 -12.33 -21.67 -7.11
CA LEU A 239 -12.39 -22.93 -7.83
C LEU A 239 -12.75 -24.14 -6.95
N VAL A 240 -12.61 -24.03 -5.62
CA VAL A 240 -12.68 -25.19 -4.71
C VAL A 240 -13.76 -25.05 -3.63
N VAL A 241 -14.05 -23.83 -3.16
CA VAL A 241 -14.97 -23.64 -2.03
C VAL A 241 -16.43 -23.85 -2.42
N PRO A 242 -17.27 -24.36 -1.50
CA PRO A 242 -18.69 -24.50 -1.74
C PRO A 242 -19.39 -23.13 -1.77
N ARG A 243 -20.60 -23.10 -2.34
CA ARG A 243 -21.45 -21.90 -2.49
C ARG A 243 -21.55 -21.02 -1.23
N ALA A 244 -21.69 -21.64 -0.06
CA ALA A 244 -21.86 -20.93 1.21
C ALA A 244 -20.62 -20.12 1.62
N ALA A 245 -19.44 -20.48 1.12
CA ALA A 245 -18.17 -19.86 1.45
C ALA A 245 -17.67 -18.89 0.35
N LEU A 246 -18.41 -18.68 -0.74
CA LEU A 246 -18.01 -17.81 -1.86
C LEU A 246 -17.67 -16.35 -1.49
N PRO A 247 -18.24 -15.73 -0.44
CA PRO A 247 -17.80 -14.39 -0.04
C PRO A 247 -16.37 -14.34 0.50
N LEU A 248 -15.81 -15.47 0.95
CA LEU A 248 -14.45 -15.54 1.48
C LEU A 248 -13.38 -15.29 0.40
N PRO A 249 -13.34 -16.03 -0.73
CA PRO A 249 -12.41 -15.70 -1.81
C PRO A 249 -12.62 -14.29 -2.34
N TYR A 250 -13.87 -13.82 -2.41
CA TYR A 250 -14.17 -12.45 -2.82
C TYR A 250 -13.50 -11.40 -1.89
N LEU A 251 -13.62 -11.59 -0.57
CA LEU A 251 -12.97 -10.73 0.42
C LEU A 251 -11.44 -10.76 0.29
N LEU A 252 -10.84 -11.94 0.07
CA LEU A 252 -9.39 -12.06 -0.16
C LEU A 252 -8.93 -11.31 -1.41
N CYS A 253 -9.71 -11.38 -2.50
CA CYS A 253 -9.46 -10.58 -3.69
C CYS A 253 -9.52 -9.09 -3.39
N ALA A 254 -10.53 -8.64 -2.63
CA ALA A 254 -10.67 -7.24 -2.25
C ALA A 254 -9.49 -6.73 -1.40
N ILE A 255 -9.00 -7.54 -0.46
CA ILE A 255 -7.79 -7.27 0.32
C ILE A 255 -6.58 -7.17 -0.61
N GLY A 256 -6.37 -8.15 -1.49
CA GLY A 256 -5.29 -8.14 -2.48
C GLY A 256 -5.35 -6.92 -3.41
N ASN A 257 -6.54 -6.47 -3.79
CA ASN A 257 -6.76 -5.25 -4.58
C ASN A 257 -6.38 -3.98 -3.81
N GLY A 258 -6.81 -3.85 -2.55
CA GLY A 258 -6.41 -2.72 -1.70
C GLY A 258 -4.90 -2.65 -1.48
N PHE A 259 -4.31 -3.81 -1.19
CA PHE A 259 -2.88 -3.96 -0.97
C PHE A 259 -2.10 -3.63 -2.25
N SER A 260 -2.47 -4.20 -3.40
CA SER A 260 -1.80 -3.94 -4.68
C SER A 260 -1.89 -2.48 -5.11
N ALA A 261 -3.03 -1.81 -4.91
CA ALA A 261 -3.19 -0.39 -5.23
C ALA A 261 -2.23 0.49 -4.42
N ALA A 262 -2.05 0.19 -3.13
CA ALA A 262 -1.06 0.88 -2.29
C ALA A 262 0.38 0.54 -2.71
N SER A 263 0.66 -0.73 -3.00
CA SER A 263 1.96 -1.20 -3.50
C SER A 263 2.37 -0.51 -4.80
N LEU A 264 1.45 -0.31 -5.75
CA LEU A 264 1.72 0.38 -7.02
C LEU A 264 2.31 1.78 -6.80
N VAL A 265 1.65 2.57 -5.95
CA VAL A 265 2.07 3.94 -5.64
C VAL A 265 3.40 3.94 -4.91
N LEU A 266 3.58 3.06 -3.92
CA LEU A 266 4.76 3.08 -3.08
C LEU A 266 5.99 2.47 -3.77
N VAL A 267 5.84 1.35 -4.46
CA VAL A 267 6.96 0.68 -5.16
C VAL A 267 7.49 1.57 -6.28
N SER A 268 6.62 2.20 -7.07
CA SER A 268 7.05 3.08 -8.16
C SER A 268 7.89 4.26 -7.68
N ARG A 269 7.52 4.90 -6.56
CA ARG A 269 8.30 6.01 -5.98
C ARG A 269 9.55 5.57 -5.21
N THR A 270 9.55 4.37 -4.65
CA THR A 270 10.66 3.86 -3.82
C THR A 270 11.74 3.22 -4.68
N VAL A 271 11.39 2.55 -5.78
CA VAL A 271 12.35 1.84 -6.63
C VAL A 271 13.00 2.78 -7.67
N PHE A 272 12.29 3.79 -8.16
CA PHE A 272 12.78 4.67 -9.24
C PHE A 272 13.02 6.10 -8.74
N ALA A 273 14.27 6.56 -8.76
CA ALA A 273 14.61 7.94 -8.35
C ALA A 273 14.24 8.97 -9.43
N LYS A 274 14.49 8.63 -10.70
CA LYS A 274 14.24 9.53 -11.83
C LYS A 274 12.90 9.21 -12.48
N ASP A 275 12.17 10.26 -12.86
CA ASP A 275 10.88 10.16 -13.51
C ASP A 275 9.86 9.22 -12.81
N PRO A 276 9.70 9.26 -11.46
CA PRO A 276 8.83 8.31 -10.76
C PRO A 276 7.38 8.36 -11.27
N ALA A 277 6.89 9.55 -11.61
CA ALA A 277 5.56 9.72 -12.19
C ALA A 277 5.40 9.02 -13.56
N LYS A 278 6.44 9.00 -14.41
CA LYS A 278 6.39 8.29 -15.69
C LYS A 278 6.36 6.78 -15.49
N HIS A 279 7.17 6.27 -14.54
CA HIS A 279 7.16 4.86 -14.19
C HIS A 279 5.80 4.43 -13.62
N TYR A 280 5.25 5.21 -12.69
CA TYR A 280 3.91 4.98 -12.14
C TYR A 280 2.84 4.94 -13.25
N ASN A 281 2.79 5.96 -14.12
CA ASN A 281 1.79 6.02 -15.20
C ASN A 281 1.97 4.89 -16.22
N PHE A 282 3.21 4.49 -16.51
CA PHE A 282 3.48 3.36 -17.40
C PHE A 282 2.99 2.04 -16.78
N ILE A 283 3.25 1.80 -15.49
CA ILE A 283 2.72 0.61 -14.81
C ILE A 283 1.19 0.68 -14.70
N PHE A 284 0.62 1.87 -14.50
CA PHE A 284 -0.83 2.08 -14.48
C PHE A 284 -1.50 1.69 -15.82
N LEU A 285 -0.79 1.76 -16.95
CA LEU A 285 -1.28 1.25 -18.23
C LEU A 285 -1.66 -0.24 -18.15
N ALA A 286 -1.00 -1.03 -17.30
CA ALA A 286 -1.33 -2.43 -17.05
C ALA A 286 -2.76 -2.62 -16.52
N LEU A 287 -3.26 -1.68 -15.71
CA LEU A 287 -4.62 -1.71 -15.17
C LEU A 287 -5.64 -1.41 -16.28
N VAL A 288 -5.34 -0.42 -17.12
CA VAL A 288 -6.20 -0.07 -18.25
C VAL A 288 -6.25 -1.22 -19.26
N SER A 289 -5.08 -1.75 -19.64
CA SER A 289 -5.00 -2.84 -20.61
C SER A 289 -5.65 -4.12 -20.09
N SER A 290 -5.47 -4.47 -18.82
CA SER A 290 -6.11 -5.65 -18.22
C SER A 290 -7.64 -5.55 -18.16
N THR A 291 -8.20 -4.35 -18.00
CA THR A 291 -9.66 -4.13 -18.11
C THR A 291 -10.17 -4.47 -19.51
N VAL A 292 -9.38 -4.21 -20.56
CA VAL A 292 -9.75 -4.59 -21.93
C VAL A 292 -9.51 -6.08 -22.16
N PHE A 293 -8.31 -6.57 -21.93
CA PHE A 293 -7.92 -7.93 -22.31
C PHE A 293 -8.50 -9.01 -21.39
N LEU A 294 -8.44 -8.82 -20.06
CA LEU A 294 -8.91 -9.83 -19.12
C LEU A 294 -10.40 -9.67 -18.81
N ASN A 295 -10.85 -8.45 -18.53
CA ASN A 295 -12.24 -8.23 -18.17
C ASN A 295 -13.19 -8.28 -19.38
N ARG A 296 -12.92 -7.51 -20.44
CA ARG A 296 -13.78 -7.54 -21.62
C ARG A 296 -13.56 -8.76 -22.51
N LEU A 297 -12.33 -9.01 -22.97
CA LEU A 297 -12.07 -10.01 -24.01
C LEU A 297 -12.00 -11.45 -23.47
N LEU A 298 -11.33 -11.69 -22.34
CA LEU A 298 -11.25 -13.04 -21.76
C LEU A 298 -12.57 -13.40 -21.05
N TYR A 299 -12.93 -12.68 -20.00
CA TYR A 299 -14.11 -13.01 -19.19
C TYR A 299 -15.42 -12.69 -19.94
N GLY A 300 -15.60 -11.44 -20.40
CA GLY A 300 -16.85 -10.99 -20.99
C GLY A 300 -17.28 -11.77 -22.24
N GLU A 301 -16.37 -11.97 -23.19
CA GLU A 301 -16.68 -12.75 -24.41
C GLU A 301 -16.86 -14.25 -24.10
N TRP A 302 -16.10 -14.81 -23.15
CA TRP A 302 -16.29 -16.21 -22.74
C TRP A 302 -17.65 -16.45 -22.09
N TYR A 303 -18.00 -15.62 -21.12
CA TYR A 303 -19.29 -15.68 -20.42
C TYR A 303 -20.45 -15.56 -21.42
N THR A 304 -20.38 -14.56 -22.31
CA THR A 304 -21.39 -14.35 -23.35
C THR A 304 -21.50 -15.53 -24.31
N ARG A 305 -20.36 -16.13 -24.71
CA ARG A 305 -20.34 -17.30 -25.58
C ARG A 305 -21.03 -18.50 -24.93
N GLU A 306 -20.73 -18.79 -23.67
CA GLU A 306 -21.30 -19.93 -22.96
C GLU A 306 -22.79 -19.72 -22.61
N ALA A 307 -23.21 -18.47 -22.36
CA ALA A 307 -24.61 -18.11 -22.21
C ALA A 307 -25.41 -18.32 -23.52
N ARG A 308 -24.90 -17.82 -24.65
CA ARG A 308 -25.51 -18.04 -25.98
C ARG A 308 -25.60 -19.50 -26.36
N ARG A 309 -24.55 -20.28 -26.07
CA ARG A 309 -24.52 -21.73 -26.32
C ARG A 309 -25.65 -22.47 -25.60
N ARG A 310 -26.11 -21.94 -24.46
CA ARG A 310 -27.21 -22.47 -23.65
C ARG A 310 -28.56 -21.82 -23.91
N GLY A 311 -28.61 -20.77 -24.74
CA GLY A 311 -29.85 -20.03 -25.01
C GLY A 311 -30.37 -19.24 -23.81
N VAL A 312 -29.49 -18.82 -22.90
CA VAL A 312 -29.83 -18.01 -21.72
C VAL A 312 -29.14 -16.65 -21.77
N ASP A 313 -29.75 -15.63 -21.16
CA ASP A 313 -29.14 -14.30 -21.03
C ASP A 313 -28.13 -14.23 -19.87
N VAL A 314 -28.42 -14.94 -18.78
CA VAL A 314 -27.56 -15.05 -17.60
C VAL A 314 -27.18 -16.51 -17.42
N CYS A 315 -25.89 -16.80 -17.45
CA CYS A 315 -25.40 -18.14 -17.22
C CYS A 315 -25.13 -18.41 -15.73
N LEU A 316 -25.82 -19.40 -15.18
CA LEU A 316 -25.69 -19.87 -13.80
C LEU A 316 -24.76 -21.08 -13.63
N ASP A 317 -24.22 -21.61 -14.73
CA ASP A 317 -23.28 -22.74 -14.68
C ASP A 317 -21.84 -22.29 -14.39
N CYS A 318 -21.14 -23.06 -13.56
CA CYS A 318 -19.72 -22.86 -13.28
C CYS A 318 -18.85 -22.82 -14.56
N ALA A 319 -19.23 -23.55 -15.61
CA ALA A 319 -18.53 -23.59 -16.90
C ALA A 319 -18.38 -22.19 -17.56
N CYS A 320 -19.29 -21.26 -17.24
CA CYS A 320 -19.27 -19.90 -17.76
C CYS A 320 -18.18 -19.02 -17.14
N VAL A 321 -17.58 -19.45 -16.03
CA VAL A 321 -16.56 -18.67 -15.30
C VAL A 321 -15.28 -19.44 -14.99
N GLN A 322 -15.33 -20.78 -14.96
CA GLN A 322 -14.19 -21.63 -14.61
C GLN A 322 -12.97 -21.43 -15.52
N LEU A 323 -13.14 -21.41 -16.84
CA LEU A 323 -11.99 -21.26 -17.74
C LEU A 323 -11.30 -19.89 -17.57
N PRO A 324 -12.01 -18.74 -17.59
CA PRO A 324 -11.39 -17.45 -17.27
C PRO A 324 -10.65 -17.46 -15.94
N LEU A 325 -11.22 -18.04 -14.88
CA LEU A 325 -10.56 -18.16 -13.57
C LEU A 325 -9.26 -18.98 -13.64
N LEU A 326 -9.26 -20.12 -14.35
CA LEU A 326 -8.07 -20.96 -14.54
C LEU A 326 -6.98 -20.25 -15.35
N VAL A 327 -7.36 -19.53 -16.41
CA VAL A 327 -6.43 -18.74 -17.23
C VAL A 327 -5.81 -17.63 -16.38
N MET A 328 -6.61 -16.90 -15.60
CA MET A 328 -6.12 -15.88 -14.69
C MET A 328 -5.23 -16.47 -13.59
N LEU A 329 -5.51 -17.67 -13.09
CA LEU A 329 -4.64 -18.36 -12.14
C LEU A 329 -3.25 -18.61 -12.76
N GLY A 330 -3.20 -19.12 -14.00
CA GLY A 330 -1.94 -19.28 -14.73
C GLY A 330 -1.18 -17.97 -14.94
N PHE A 331 -1.89 -16.87 -15.23
CA PHE A 331 -1.29 -15.54 -15.32
C PHE A 331 -0.72 -15.05 -13.99
N ASN A 332 -1.42 -15.24 -12.86
CA ASN A 332 -0.88 -14.84 -11.55
C ASN A 332 0.29 -15.74 -11.11
N VAL A 333 0.30 -17.03 -11.44
CA VAL A 333 1.51 -17.87 -11.22
C VAL A 333 2.70 -17.34 -12.02
N THR A 334 2.47 -16.87 -13.25
CA THR A 334 3.52 -16.24 -14.08
C THR A 334 3.96 -14.90 -13.49
N ALA A 335 3.02 -14.09 -13.01
CA ALA A 335 3.29 -12.84 -12.30
C ALA A 335 4.11 -13.08 -11.04
N PHE A 336 3.84 -14.15 -10.30
CA PHE A 336 4.57 -14.51 -9.10
C PHE A 336 6.04 -14.79 -9.38
N ILE A 337 6.34 -15.51 -10.47
CA ILE A 337 7.71 -15.73 -10.95
C ILE A 337 8.35 -14.41 -11.39
N SER A 338 7.59 -13.56 -12.09
CA SER A 338 8.03 -12.23 -12.52
C SER A 338 8.40 -11.34 -11.32
N ASN A 339 7.56 -11.35 -10.28
CA ASN A 339 7.77 -10.66 -9.00
C ASN A 339 9.03 -11.19 -8.29
N ALA A 340 9.25 -12.50 -8.29
CA ALA A 340 10.46 -13.10 -7.71
C ALA A 340 11.74 -12.63 -8.42
N TYR A 341 11.71 -12.57 -9.76
CA TYR A 341 12.82 -12.02 -10.55
C TYR A 341 13.11 -10.54 -10.20
N VAL A 342 12.08 -9.70 -10.15
CA VAL A 342 12.23 -8.27 -9.84
C VAL A 342 12.72 -8.07 -8.41
N HIS A 343 12.21 -8.85 -7.46
CA HIS A 343 12.67 -8.83 -6.09
C HIS A 343 14.16 -9.18 -5.99
N TRP A 344 14.58 -10.26 -6.65
CA TRP A 344 15.98 -10.70 -6.66
C TRP A 344 16.91 -9.64 -7.27
N GLU A 345 16.58 -9.09 -8.44
CA GLU A 345 17.35 -8.02 -9.09
C GLU A 345 17.46 -6.76 -8.22
N TYR A 346 16.38 -6.39 -7.54
CA TYR A 346 16.38 -5.21 -6.67
C TYR A 346 17.16 -5.46 -5.36
N VAL A 347 17.09 -6.65 -4.77
CA VAL A 347 17.91 -7.02 -3.62
C VAL A 347 19.40 -7.02 -3.98
N LYS A 348 19.75 -7.58 -5.15
CA LYS A 348 21.13 -7.55 -5.66
C LYS A 348 21.64 -6.11 -5.81
N PHE A 349 20.83 -5.24 -6.41
CA PHE A 349 21.15 -3.81 -6.55
C PHE A 349 21.33 -3.13 -5.18
N ASN A 350 20.42 -3.37 -4.23
CA ASN A 350 20.51 -2.78 -2.91
C ASN A 350 21.79 -3.19 -2.18
N ARG A 351 22.16 -4.48 -2.24
CA ARG A 351 23.41 -4.97 -1.64
C ARG A 351 24.63 -4.27 -2.23
N GLN A 352 24.72 -4.20 -3.56
CA GLN A 352 25.83 -3.53 -4.24
C GLN A 352 25.98 -2.06 -3.82
N VAL A 353 24.88 -1.32 -3.76
CA VAL A 353 24.90 0.11 -3.38
C VAL A 353 25.22 0.27 -1.89
N LEU A 354 24.73 -0.61 -1.03
CA LEU A 354 25.03 -0.55 0.41
C LEU A 354 26.50 -0.91 0.69
N ASP A 355 27.06 -1.88 -0.02
CA ASP A 355 28.48 -2.24 0.07
C ASP A 355 29.37 -1.09 -0.42
N GLU A 356 29.00 -0.43 -1.52
CA GLU A 356 29.70 0.75 -2.03
C GLU A 356 29.64 1.93 -1.04
N ARG A 357 28.46 2.19 -0.44
CA ARG A 357 28.31 3.21 0.60
C ARG A 357 29.17 2.92 1.83
N ARG A 358 29.28 1.64 2.22
CA ARG A 358 30.11 1.23 3.36
C ARG A 358 31.59 1.49 3.06
N ARG A 359 32.07 1.11 1.87
CA ARG A 359 33.45 1.37 1.43
C ARG A 359 33.79 2.86 1.43
N LEU A 360 32.93 3.70 0.84
CA LEU A 360 33.15 5.14 0.81
C LEU A 360 33.16 5.76 2.21
N PHE A 361 32.36 5.23 3.14
CA PHE A 361 32.35 5.67 4.53
C PHE A 361 33.64 5.26 5.26
N GLU A 362 34.13 4.05 5.04
CA GLU A 362 35.41 3.56 5.58
C GLU A 362 36.59 4.38 5.03
N GLU A 363 36.65 4.64 3.72
CA GLU A 363 37.66 5.49 3.08
C GLU A 363 37.65 6.92 3.62
N GLN A 364 36.48 7.49 3.92
CA GLN A 364 36.36 8.81 4.54
C GLN A 364 36.86 8.81 5.99
N GLN A 365 36.65 7.73 6.75
CA GLN A 365 37.18 7.60 8.11
C GLN A 365 38.70 7.43 8.11
N GLU A 366 39.24 6.61 7.20
CA GLU A 366 40.69 6.39 7.08
C GLU A 366 41.41 7.64 6.52
N GLY A 367 40.86 8.28 5.49
CA GLY A 367 41.42 9.51 4.91
C GLY A 367 41.22 10.75 5.76
N GLY A 368 40.16 10.81 6.57
CA GLY A 368 39.91 11.89 7.52
C GLY A 368 40.85 11.87 8.73
N GLY A 369 41.44 10.72 9.05
CA GLY A 369 42.48 10.59 10.08
C GLY A 369 43.88 11.05 9.62
N LEU A 370 44.09 11.28 8.32
CA LEU A 370 45.37 11.73 7.77
C LEU A 370 45.53 13.27 7.77
N TRP A 371 44.47 14.02 8.09
CA TRP A 371 44.49 15.49 8.18
C TRP A 371 44.04 16.04 9.54
N ALA A 372 43.94 15.19 10.56
CA ALA A 372 43.84 15.60 11.96
C ALA A 372 45.20 15.39 12.64
#